data_AF-A0A7C5SXF5-F1
#
_entry.id   AF-A0A7C5SXF5-F1
#
_cell.length_a   1.000
_cell.length_b   1.000
_cell.length_c   1.000
_cell.angle_alpha   90.00
_cell.angle_beta   90.00
_cell.angle_gamma   90.00
#
_symmetry.space_group_name_H-M   'P 1'
#
loop_
_entity.id
_entity.type
_entity.pdbx_description
1 polymer ?
#
loop_
_entity_poly.entity_id
_entity_poly.type
_entity_poly.pdbx_seq_one_letter_code
_entity_poly.pdbx_strand_id
1 'polypeptide(L)'
;MVGVRKISVSIPEELLKKLDEFAKAEGLSRSKIVTYAVEAYLRRYRTGAEEIKSYPSVLWKLKTIGGIKLRSPRRVGRRIKGEWVVEEF
;
A
#
# COMPACT_ATOMS: atom_id res chain seq x y z
N MET A 1 3.95 7.09 11.32
CA MET A 1 3.67 5.94 12.20
C MET A 1 2.54 5.13 11.58
N VAL A 2 2.78 3.86 11.25
CA VAL A 2 1.70 2.95 10.83
C VAL A 2 0.93 2.58 12.10
N GLY A 3 -0.35 2.94 12.17
CA GLY A 3 -1.18 2.67 13.34
C GLY A 3 -1.50 1.18 13.47
N VAL A 4 -1.46 0.65 14.70
CA VAL A 4 -1.88 -0.73 15.00
C VAL A 4 -3.35 -0.70 15.44
N ARG A 5 -4.20 -1.51 14.81
CA ARG A 5 -5.61 -1.70 15.22
C ARG A 5 -5.80 -3.10 15.79
N LYS A 6 -6.47 -3.20 16.94
CA LYS A 6 -6.82 -4.49 17.55
C LYS A 6 -8.07 -5.04 16.86
N ILE A 7 -8.03 -6.34 16.56
CA ILE A 7 -9.18 -7.10 16.05
C ILE A 7 -9.49 -8.23 17.03
N SER A 8 -10.77 -8.60 17.12
CA SER A 8 -11.24 -9.77 17.86
C SER A 8 -11.89 -10.73 16.88
N VAL A 9 -11.48 -12.00 16.90
CA VAL A 9 -11.97 -13.02 15.95
C VAL A 9 -12.21 -14.31 16.73
N SER A 10 -13.34 -14.95 16.47
CA SER A 10 -13.62 -16.29 17.00
C SER A 10 -12.97 -17.34 16.11
N ILE A 11 -12.20 -18.24 16.70
CA ILE A 11 -11.55 -19.35 15.99
C ILE A 11 -11.79 -20.66 16.76
N PRO A 12 -11.78 -21.83 16.07
CA PRO A 12 -11.90 -23.12 16.74
C PRO A 12 -10.83 -23.31 17.81
N GLU A 13 -11.20 -23.88 18.95
CA GLU A 13 -10.29 -24.05 20.10
C GLU A 13 -9.05 -24.88 19.75
N GLU A 14 -9.24 -25.97 19.01
CA GLU A 14 -8.16 -26.83 18.52
C GLU A 14 -7.18 -26.10 17.61
N LEU A 15 -7.65 -25.12 16.83
CA LEU A 15 -6.78 -24.29 16.00
C LEU A 15 -5.95 -23.31 16.86
N LEU A 16 -6.57 -22.73 17.89
CA LEU A 16 -5.88 -21.85 18.82
C LEU A 16 -4.78 -22.61 19.60
N LYS A 17 -5.06 -23.85 20.04
CA LYS A 17 -4.04 -24.70 20.71
C LYS A 17 -2.82 -24.92 19.82
N LYS A 18 -3.03 -25.30 18.55
CA LYS A 18 -1.95 -25.49 17.58
C LYS A 18 -1.15 -24.22 17.32
N LEU A 19 -1.82 -23.07 17.23
CA LEU A 19 -1.17 -21.77 17.09
C LEU A 19 -0.26 -21.47 18.29
N ASP A 20 -0.73 -21.77 19.50
CA ASP A 20 -0.02 -21.51 20.75
C ASP A 20 1.22 -22.41 20.91
N GLU A 21 1.09 -23.68 20.55
CA GLU A 21 2.21 -24.63 20.54
C GLU A 21 3.29 -24.18 19.54
N PHE A 22 2.88 -23.81 18.32
CA PHE A 22 3.79 -23.29 17.31
C PHE A 22 4.47 -21.98 17.76
N ALA A 23 3.71 -21.06 18.36
CA ALA A 23 4.23 -19.80 18.89
C ALA A 23 5.31 -20.02 19.95
N LYS A 24 5.09 -20.98 20.86
CA LYS A 24 6.06 -21.35 21.90
C LYS A 24 7.30 -21.99 21.31
N ALA A 25 7.15 -22.91 20.35
CA ALA A 25 8.26 -23.61 19.72
C ALA A 25 9.20 -22.64 18.96
N GLU A 26 8.64 -21.66 18.26
CA GLU A 26 9.39 -20.70 17.44
C GLU A 26 9.81 -19.44 18.20
N GLY A 27 9.40 -19.27 19.47
CA GLY A 27 9.65 -18.04 20.24
C GLY A 27 8.98 -16.80 19.65
N LEU A 28 7.86 -16.97 18.93
CA LEU A 28 7.14 -15.90 18.26
C LEU A 28 5.88 -15.50 19.03
N SER A 29 5.45 -14.24 18.89
CA SER A 29 4.16 -13.82 19.43
C SER A 29 3.01 -14.29 18.53
N ARG A 30 1.86 -14.63 19.15
CA ARG A 30 0.62 -14.95 18.42
C ARG A 30 0.27 -13.90 17.38
N SER A 31 0.39 -12.62 17.73
CA SER A 31 0.10 -11.50 16.84
C SER A 31 0.97 -11.55 15.58
N LYS A 32 2.28 -11.80 15.73
CA LYS A 32 3.21 -11.89 14.58
C LYS A 32 2.84 -13.04 13.64
N ILE A 33 2.45 -14.18 14.17
CA ILE A 33 2.01 -15.34 13.39
C ILE A 33 0.71 -15.03 12.65
N VAL A 34 -0.27 -14.45 13.34
CA VAL A 34 -1.56 -14.06 12.75
C VAL A 34 -1.35 -13.02 11.65
N THR A 35 -0.51 -12.00 11.88
CA THR A 35 -0.16 -11.01 10.85
C THR A 35 0.44 -11.68 9.62
N TYR A 36 1.41 -12.58 9.80
CA TYR A 36 2.01 -13.31 8.69
C TYR A 36 0.99 -14.17 7.93
N ALA A 37 0.13 -14.89 8.66
CA ALA A 37 -0.92 -15.71 8.06
C ALA A 37 -1.92 -14.87 7.26
N VAL A 38 -2.35 -13.73 7.80
CA VAL A 38 -3.26 -12.79 7.10
C VAL A 38 -2.58 -12.19 5.87
N GLU A 39 -1.32 -11.76 5.96
CA GLU A 39 -0.57 -11.26 4.80
C GLU A 39 -0.40 -12.33 3.71
N ALA A 40 0.01 -13.54 4.09
CA ALA A 40 0.18 -14.65 3.17
C ALA A 40 -1.14 -15.05 2.51
N TYR A 41 -2.23 -15.12 3.28
CA TYR A 41 -3.57 -15.38 2.77
C TYR A 41 -3.96 -14.30 1.76
N LEU A 42 -3.88 -13.02 2.16
CA LEU A 42 -4.21 -11.91 1.28
C LEU A 42 -3.36 -11.94 0.01
N ARG A 43 -2.04 -12.16 0.08
CA ARG A 43 -1.18 -12.26 -1.12
C ARG A 43 -1.64 -13.35 -2.09
N ARG A 44 -2.05 -14.52 -1.59
CA ARG A 44 -2.57 -15.61 -2.43
C ARG A 44 -3.81 -15.18 -3.22
N TYR A 45 -4.73 -14.44 -2.59
CA TYR A 45 -5.97 -13.98 -3.23
C TYR A 45 -5.84 -12.63 -3.95
N ARG A 46 -4.80 -11.84 -3.64
CA ARG A 46 -4.54 -10.54 -4.26
C ARG A 46 -3.84 -10.63 -5.61
N THR A 47 -3.49 -11.84 -6.07
CA THR A 47 -3.08 -12.09 -7.46
C THR A 47 -4.12 -11.61 -8.51
N GLY A 48 -5.33 -11.20 -8.09
CA GLY A 48 -6.30 -10.50 -8.95
C GLY A 48 -6.81 -9.14 -8.46
N ALA A 49 -6.26 -8.54 -7.39
CA ALA A 49 -6.85 -7.33 -6.77
C ALA A 49 -5.83 -6.30 -6.24
N GLU A 50 -4.77 -6.08 -6.99
CA GLU A 50 -4.10 -4.78 -7.04
C GLU A 50 -4.22 -4.20 -8.46
N GLU A 51 -5.45 -4.05 -8.93
CA GLU A 51 -5.73 -2.82 -9.65
C GLU A 51 -5.57 -1.70 -8.63
N ILE A 52 -4.36 -1.15 -8.57
CA ILE A 52 -4.17 0.24 -8.16
C ILE A 52 -5.29 0.98 -8.90
N LYS A 53 -6.27 1.55 -8.19
CA LYS A 53 -7.26 2.48 -8.76
C LYS A 53 -6.51 3.71 -9.25
N SER A 54 -5.73 3.53 -10.29
CA SER A 54 -5.06 4.57 -11.03
C SER A 54 -6.08 5.00 -12.05
N TYR A 55 -6.87 5.99 -11.67
CA TYR A 55 -7.75 6.67 -12.61
C TYR A 55 -6.89 7.08 -13.81
N PRO A 56 -7.36 6.85 -15.06
CA PRO A 56 -6.66 7.27 -16.26
C PRO A 56 -6.75 8.80 -16.38
N SER A 57 -6.03 9.49 -15.50
CA SER A 57 -5.71 10.90 -15.65
C SER A 57 -4.42 10.98 -16.46
N VAL A 58 -4.27 12.05 -17.24
CA VAL A 58 -3.05 12.34 -18.02
C VAL A 58 -1.79 12.22 -17.14
N LEU A 59 -1.91 12.50 -15.84
CA LEU A 59 -0.87 12.35 -14.83
C LEU A 59 -0.28 10.92 -14.72
N TRP A 60 -1.07 9.88 -14.99
CA TRP A 60 -0.60 8.49 -14.94
C TRP A 60 0.35 8.14 -16.09
N LYS A 61 0.05 8.62 -17.32
CA LYS A 61 0.94 8.48 -18.49
C LYS A 61 2.27 9.21 -18.30
N LEU A 62 2.24 10.31 -17.56
CA LEU A 62 3.44 11.14 -17.30
C LEU A 62 4.35 10.54 -16.23
N LYS A 63 3.81 9.79 -15.26
CA LYS A 63 4.59 9.12 -14.20
C LYS A 63 5.44 7.96 -14.74
N THR A 64 4.96 7.28 -15.78
CA THR A 64 5.61 6.11 -16.39
C THR A 64 6.86 6.46 -17.20
N ILE A 65 6.97 7.70 -17.67
CA ILE A 65 8.03 8.13 -18.59
C ILE A 65 9.27 8.70 -17.86
N GLY A 66 9.26 8.75 -16.52
CA GLY A 66 10.48 8.99 -15.72
C GLY A 66 11.26 10.29 -16.01
N GLY A 67 10.67 11.28 -16.69
CA GLY A 67 11.47 12.31 -17.36
C GLY A 67 10.95 13.75 -17.41
N ILE A 68 9.96 14.17 -16.60
CA ILE A 68 9.46 15.56 -16.69
C ILE A 68 9.26 16.19 -15.30
N LYS A 69 10.13 17.15 -14.94
CA LYS A 69 9.89 18.08 -13.82
C LYS A 69 9.00 19.21 -14.32
N LEU A 70 7.69 19.14 -14.05
CA LEU A 70 6.81 20.29 -14.24
C LEU A 70 7.09 21.32 -13.15
N ARG A 71 7.75 22.42 -13.49
CA ARG A 71 7.70 23.60 -12.61
C ARG A 71 6.31 24.19 -12.74
N SER A 72 5.59 24.30 -11.62
CA SER A 72 4.48 25.25 -11.56
C SER A 72 4.98 26.62 -12.03
N PRO A 73 4.20 27.41 -12.79
CA PRO A 73 4.55 28.76 -13.15
C PRO A 73 4.69 29.60 -11.87
N ARG A 74 5.86 29.51 -11.24
CA ARG A 74 6.23 30.29 -10.06
C ARG A 74 7.03 31.46 -10.56
N ARG A 75 6.34 32.56 -10.82
CA ARG A 75 6.95 33.87 -10.59
C ARG A 75 6.44 34.34 -9.23
N VAL A 76 7.36 34.73 -8.36
CA VAL A 76 7.06 35.20 -7.00
C VAL A 76 5.96 36.27 -7.08
N GLY A 77 4.82 36.02 -6.44
CA GLY A 77 3.75 37.01 -6.25
C GLY A 77 2.65 37.13 -7.31
N ARG A 78 2.62 36.35 -8.41
CA ARG A 78 1.47 36.38 -9.37
C ARG A 78 1.10 35.01 -9.93
N ARG A 79 -0.20 34.73 -10.00
CA ARG A 79 -0.79 33.55 -10.67
C ARG A 79 -1.03 33.90 -12.14
N ILE A 80 -0.31 33.27 -13.05
CA ILE A 80 -0.50 33.48 -14.50
C ILE A 80 -1.70 32.63 -14.94
N LYS A 81 -2.69 33.25 -15.60
CA LYS A 81 -3.79 32.54 -16.27
C LYS A 81 -3.31 32.04 -17.64
N GLY A 82 -2.36 31.10 -17.63
CA GLY A 82 -1.80 30.51 -18.84
C GLY A 82 -1.81 28.99 -18.75
N GLU A 83 -1.81 28.33 -19.91
CA GLU A 83 -1.72 26.88 -20.00
C GLU A 83 -0.30 26.39 -19.68
N TRP A 84 -0.20 25.15 -19.25
CA TRP A 84 1.07 24.51 -18.95
C TRP A 84 1.86 24.30 -20.24
N VAL A 85 3.07 24.83 -20.28
CA VAL A 85 4.01 24.55 -21.37
C VAL A 85 4.87 23.36 -20.98
N VAL A 86 4.89 22.34 -21.84
CA VAL A 86 5.78 21.19 -21.73
C VAL A 86 6.94 21.45 -22.71
N GLU A 87 8.17 21.47 -22.20
CA GLU A 87 9.38 21.57 -23.03
C GLU A 87 9.94 20.15 -23.25
N GLU A 88 10.35 19.87 -24.49
CA GLU A 88 11.08 18.66 -24.87
C GLU A 88 12.59 18.97 -24.91
N PHE A 89 13.43 17.95 -24.70
CA PHE A 89 14.88 18.03 -24.94
C PHE A 89 15.20 17.69 -26.39
#